data_AF-A0A3C0HIP1-F1
#
_entry.id   AF-A0A3C0HIP1-F1
#
_cell.length_a   1.000
_cell.length_b   1.000
_cell.length_c   1.000
_cell.angle_alpha   90.00
_cell.angle_beta   90.00
_cell.angle_gamma   90.00
#
_symmetry.space_group_name_H-M   'P 1'
#
loop_
_entity.id
_entity.type
_entity.pdbx_description
1 polymer ?
#
loop_
_entity_poly.entity_id
_entity_poly.type
_entity_poly.pdbx_seq_one_letter_code
_entity_poly.pdbx_strand_id
1 'polypeptide(L)' 'MNAHVLWLNDLRLTDLPQVGGKNASLGEMIGNLDQLGVSVPGGFATTADAFR' A
#
# COMPACT_ATOMS: atom_id res chain seq x y z
N MET A 1 9.31 8.22 14.77
CA MET A 1 10.13 7.32 13.92
C MET A 1 9.32 7.07 12.66
N ASN A 2 9.87 7.32 11.48
CA ASN A 2 9.15 7.03 10.23
C ASN A 2 9.35 5.56 9.88
N ALA A 3 8.27 4.86 9.57
CA ALA A 3 8.35 3.47 9.13
C ALA A 3 8.98 3.41 7.73
N HIS A 4 10.00 2.58 7.55
CA HIS A 4 10.65 2.37 6.25
C HIS A 4 9.90 1.38 5.35
N VAL A 5 9.01 0.58 5.96
CA VAL A 5 8.23 -0.46 5.31
C VAL A 5 6.80 -0.41 5.84
N LEU A 6 5.83 -0.55 4.94
CA LEU A 6 4.39 -0.65 5.24
C LEU A 6 3.79 -1.85 4.54
N TRP A 7 2.84 -2.54 5.18
CA TRP A 7 2.14 -3.68 4.57
C TRP A 7 1.07 -3.21 3.60
N LEU A 8 0.98 -3.85 2.43
CA LEU A 8 0.07 -3.40 1.37
C LEU A 8 -1.41 -3.47 1.78
N ASN A 9 -1.81 -4.42 2.63
CA ASN A 9 -3.19 -4.55 3.13
C ASN A 9 -3.63 -3.39 4.04
N ASP A 10 -2.67 -2.70 4.65
CA ASP A 10 -2.92 -1.56 5.54
C ASP A 10 -2.94 -0.22 4.78
N LEU A 11 -2.45 -0.19 3.53
CA LEU A 11 -2.36 1.03 2.74
C LEU A 11 -3.72 1.51 2.23
N ARG A 12 -3.85 2.83 2.13
CA ARG A 12 -4.98 3.56 1.54
C ARG A 12 -4.48 4.63 0.58
N LEU A 13 -5.39 5.22 -0.19
CA LEU A 13 -5.11 6.37 -1.05
C LEU A 13 -4.50 7.57 -0.30
N THR A 14 -4.80 7.71 1.00
CA THR A 14 -4.20 8.74 1.86
C THR A 14 -2.70 8.58 2.03
N ASP A 15 -2.14 7.39 1.80
CA ASP A 15 -0.72 7.10 1.98
C ASP A 15 0.11 7.41 0.72
N LEU A 16 -0.51 7.93 -0.34
CA LEU A 16 0.13 8.31 -1.59
C LEU A 16 1.43 9.14 -1.39
N PRO A 17 1.48 10.16 -0.50
CA PRO A 17 2.70 10.92 -0.26
C PRO A 17 3.87 10.08 0.28
N GLN A 18 3.56 8.97 0.95
CA GLN A 18 4.55 8.13 1.62
C GLN A 18 5.00 6.95 0.76
N VAL A 19 4.14 6.38 -0.08
CA VAL A 19 4.44 5.14 -0.84
C VAL A 19 4.26 5.26 -2.35
N GLY A 20 3.78 6.41 -2.84
CA GLY A 20 3.46 6.66 -4.24
C GLY A 20 2.14 6.02 -4.69
N GLY A 21 1.70 6.41 -5.89
CA GLY A 21 0.36 6.06 -6.38
C GLY A 21 0.13 4.56 -6.60
N LYS A 22 1.14 3.80 -7.08
CA LYS A 22 0.98 2.36 -7.34
C LYS A 22 0.73 1.56 -6.05
N ASN A 23 1.49 1.83 -5.00
CA ASN A 23 1.37 1.13 -3.73
C ASN A 23 0.07 1.49 -3.01
N ALA A 24 -0.32 2.78 -3.03
CA ALA A 24 -1.59 3.22 -2.47
C ALA A 24 -2.79 2.58 -3.20
N SER A 25 -2.75 2.50 -4.54
CA SER A 25 -3.77 1.81 -5.32
C SER A 25 -3.82 0.29 -5.05
N LEU A 26 -2.66 -0.37 -4.86
CA LEU A 26 -2.64 -1.79 -4.47
C LEU A 26 -3.33 -2.02 -3.13
N GLY A 27 -3.14 -1.15 -2.14
CA GLY A 27 -3.84 -1.24 -0.85
C GLY A 27 -5.35 -1.08 -0.97
N GLU A 28 -5.81 -0.11 -1.77
CA GLU A 28 -7.25 0.04 -2.08
C GLU A 28 -7.82 -1.21 -2.78
N MET A 29 -7.07 -1.80 -3.71
CA MET A 29 -7.53 -3.00 -4.41
C MET A 29 -7.61 -4.21 -3.47
N ILE A 30 -6.62 -4.40 -2.60
CA ILE A 30 -6.65 -5.47 -1.58
C ILE A 30 -7.83 -5.28 -0.63
N GLY A 31 -8.06 -4.05 -0.13
CA GLY A 31 -9.13 -3.79 0.84
C GLY A 31 -10.54 -3.86 0.26
N ASN A 32 -10.73 -3.40 -0.99
CA ASN A 32 -12.08 -3.25 -1.56
C ASN A 32 -12.47 -4.38 -2.55
N LEU A 33 -11.51 -4.98 -3.26
CA LEU A 33 -11.83 -5.96 -4.30
C LEU A 33 -11.75 -7.42 -3.81
N ASP A 34 -11.14 -7.68 -2.65
CA ASP A 34 -11.12 -9.01 -2.02
C ASP A 34 -12.55 -9.52 -1.77
N GLN A 35 -13.43 -8.65 -1.28
CA GLN A 35 -14.87 -8.95 -1.09
C GLN A 35 -15.62 -9.24 -2.40
N LEU A 36 -15.06 -8.84 -3.55
CA LEU A 36 -15.61 -9.09 -4.88
C LEU A 36 -14.97 -10.32 -5.54
N GLY A 37 -14.14 -11.07 -4.81
CA GLY A 37 -13.46 -12.27 -5.31
C GLY A 37 -12.25 -11.99 -6.20
N VAL A 38 -11.77 -10.74 -6.25
CA VAL A 38 -10.57 -10.37 -7.02
C VAL A 38 -9.34 -10.61 -6.15
N SER A 39 -8.51 -11.57 -6.55
CA SER A 39 -7.27 -11.85 -5.83
C SER A 39 -6.16 -10.87 -6.22
N VAL A 40 -5.74 -10.05 -5.26
CA VAL A 40 -4.59 -9.14 -5.40
C VAL A 40 -3.46 -9.66 -4.51
N PRO A 41 -2.25 -9.90 -5.05
CA PRO A 41 -1.13 -10.37 -4.23
C PRO A 41 -0.79 -9.39 -3.12
N GLY A 42 -0.58 -9.93 -1.91
CA GLY A 42 -0.07 -9.17 -0.77
C GLY A 42 1.42 -8.83 -0.92
N GLY A 43 1.98 -8.17 0.10
CA GLY A 43 3.37 -7.76 0.12
C GLY A 43 3.56 -6.50 0.98
N PHE A 44 4.66 -5.80 0.73
CA PHE A 44 4.98 -4.55 1.42
C PHE A 44 5.49 -3.50 0.44
N ALA A 45 5.37 -2.24 0.83
CA ALA A 45 5.94 -1.09 0.14
C ALA A 45 7.07 -0.48 0.99
N THR A 46 8.17 -0.08 0.35
CA THR A 46 9.12 0.84 0.95
C THR A 46 8.53 2.26 0.93
N THR A 47 8.85 3.05 1.94
CA THR A 47 8.38 4.44 2.04
C THR A 47 9.38 5.40 1.38
N ALA A 48 8.92 6.60 1.03
CA ALA A 48 9.77 7.68 0.53
C ALA A 48 10.89 8.04 1.52
N ASP A 49 10.64 7.92 2.82
CA ASP A 49 11.64 8.13 3.86
C ASP A 49 12.71 7.03 3.88
N ALA A 50 12.41 5.81 3.40
CA ALA A 50 13.41 4.75 3.26
C ALA A 50 14.38 4.99 2.09
N PHE A 51 14.00 5.85 1.13
CA PHE A 51 14.83 6.23 -0.02
C PHE A 51 15.69 7.48 0.25
N ARG A 52 15.25 8.35 1.17
CA ARG A 52 15.93 9.62 1.50
C ARG A 52 17.35 9.41 2.02
#